data_AF-A0A949P5S1-F1
#
_entry.id   AF-A0A949P5S1-F1
#
_cell.length_a   1.000
_cell.length_b   1.000
_cell.length_c   1.000
_cell.angle_alpha   90.00
_cell.angle_beta   90.00
_cell.angle_gamma   90.00
#
_symmetry.space_group_name_H-M   'P 1'
#
loop_
_entity.id
_entity.type
_entity.pdbx_description
1 polymer ?
#
loop_
_entity_poly.entity_id
_entity_poly.type
_entity_poly.pdbx_seq_one_letter_code
_entity_poly.pdbx_strand_id
1 'polypeptide(L)'
;AAEATAHEYQEKLKGVMKIFYIIPDYYEKRPKPCMNGWGDMFLTVDPEGLAQPCHSAKLIPDLVFPNVKEQGIRSIWYDSPAFNRYRGFSWMKEPCASCDEKEKDFGGCRCQAYLLTGDADAADPVCDKSSNHGLIQEAITCAGQASGSSQIFLRNRFNSEKTV
;
A
#
# COMPACT_ATOMS: atom_id res chain seq x y z
N ALA A 1 -11.09 21.03 -3.63
CA ALA A 1 -12.16 21.27 -2.63
C ALA A 1 -11.78 20.72 -1.26
N ALA A 2 -11.55 19.41 -1.11
CA ALA A 2 -11.23 18.79 0.19
C ALA A 2 -9.95 19.32 0.85
N GLU A 3 -8.86 19.51 0.10
CA GLU A 3 -7.60 20.07 0.62
C GLU A 3 -7.79 21.48 1.20
N ALA A 4 -8.46 22.37 0.45
CA ALA A 4 -8.75 23.73 0.91
C ALA A 4 -9.56 23.73 2.21
N THR A 5 -10.57 22.87 2.33
CA THR A 5 -11.33 22.69 3.57
C THR A 5 -10.45 22.19 4.71
N ALA A 6 -9.57 21.22 4.46
CA ALA A 6 -8.67 20.71 5.49
C ALA A 6 -7.72 21.78 6.03
N HIS A 7 -7.12 22.59 5.13
CA HIS A 7 -6.25 23.70 5.50
C HIS A 7 -6.98 24.79 6.29
N GLU A 8 -8.21 25.13 5.89
CA GLU A 8 -9.05 26.07 6.64
C GLU A 8 -9.28 25.61 8.08
N TYR A 9 -9.59 24.33 8.29
CA TYR A 9 -9.82 23.79 9.62
C TYR A 9 -8.54 23.61 10.44
N GLN A 10 -7.40 23.32 9.79
CA GLN A 10 -6.09 23.32 10.45
C GLN A 10 -5.77 24.68 11.08
N GLU A 11 -6.03 25.78 10.37
CA GLU A 11 -5.83 27.12 10.91
C GLU A 11 -6.85 27.46 12.01
N LYS A 12 -8.13 27.14 11.81
CA LYS A 12 -9.19 27.38 12.81
C LYS A 12 -8.96 26.65 14.14
N LEU A 13 -8.36 25.45 14.11
CA LEU A 13 -8.19 24.59 15.28
C LEU A 13 -6.75 24.52 15.80
N LYS A 14 -5.89 25.42 15.32
CA LYS A 14 -4.50 25.50 15.73
C LYS A 14 -4.36 25.64 17.26
N GLY A 15 -3.58 24.76 17.86
CA GLY A 15 -3.37 24.70 19.32
C GLY A 15 -4.46 23.97 20.11
N VAL A 16 -5.61 23.67 19.50
CA VAL A 16 -6.70 22.90 20.13
C VAL A 16 -6.68 21.45 19.64
N MET A 17 -6.57 21.25 18.32
CA MET A 17 -6.62 19.94 17.69
C MET A 17 -5.68 19.89 16.49
N LYS A 18 -4.86 18.85 16.41
CA LYS A 18 -4.00 18.63 15.25
C LYS A 18 -4.77 17.86 14.17
N ILE A 19 -5.00 18.52 13.04
CA ILE A 19 -5.61 17.89 11.86
C ILE A 19 -4.49 17.48 10.90
N PHE A 20 -4.50 16.22 10.48
CA PHE A 20 -3.64 15.70 9.42
C PHE A 20 -4.46 15.52 8.16
N TYR A 21 -4.07 16.21 7.08
CA TYR A 21 -4.61 15.97 5.74
C TYR A 21 -3.66 15.02 5.01
N ILE A 22 -4.15 13.80 4.74
CA ILE A 22 -3.36 12.75 4.09
C ILE A 22 -3.93 12.55 2.70
N ILE A 23 -3.12 12.85 1.69
CA ILE A 23 -3.47 12.64 0.29
C ILE A 23 -3.28 11.15 -0.04
N PRO A 24 -4.24 10.48 -0.70
CA PRO A 24 -4.07 9.13 -1.18
C PRO A 24 -2.89 9.02 -2.16
N ASP A 25 -2.13 7.94 -2.06
CA ASP A 25 -0.90 7.76 -2.86
C ASP A 25 -1.14 7.84 -4.37
N TYR A 26 -2.37 7.56 -4.85
CA TYR A 26 -2.74 7.70 -6.27
C TYR A 26 -2.56 9.10 -6.85
N TYR A 27 -2.60 10.14 -6.02
CA TYR A 27 -2.41 11.52 -6.46
C TYR A 27 -0.94 11.99 -6.38
N GLU A 28 -0.04 11.12 -5.92
CA GLU A 28 1.40 11.38 -5.87
C GLU A 28 2.09 10.91 -7.15
N LYS A 29 3.30 11.44 -7.43
CA LYS A 29 4.11 11.02 -8.60
C LYS A 29 5.09 9.90 -8.29
N ARG A 30 5.43 9.72 -7.00
CA ARG A 30 6.34 8.69 -6.50
C ARG A 30 5.64 7.93 -5.39
N PRO A 31 5.76 6.59 -5.37
CA PRO A 31 5.19 5.80 -4.29
C PRO A 31 5.95 6.09 -3.00
N LYS A 32 5.24 6.03 -1.87
CA LYS A 32 5.88 5.99 -0.55
C LYS A 32 6.49 4.59 -0.34
N PRO A 33 7.56 4.46 0.46
CA PRO A 33 8.13 3.16 0.78
C PRO A 33 7.12 2.35 1.60
N CYS A 34 6.52 1.35 0.97
CA CYS A 34 5.48 0.53 1.59
C CYS A 34 6.05 -0.24 2.80
N MET A 35 5.55 0.05 4.00
CA MET A 35 6.06 -0.52 5.26
C MET A 35 7.58 -0.33 5.45
N ASN A 36 8.15 0.72 4.84
CA ASN A 36 9.58 0.99 4.75
C ASN A 36 10.42 -0.07 4.02
N GLY A 37 9.79 -0.89 3.16
CA GLY A 37 10.43 -1.97 2.42
C GLY A 37 9.87 -3.35 2.80
N TRP A 38 9.83 -4.25 1.82
CA TRP A 38 9.30 -5.59 2.00
C TRP A 38 10.14 -6.40 2.98
N GLY A 39 9.52 -6.84 4.08
CA GLY A 39 10.23 -7.60 5.11
C GLY A 39 11.43 -6.85 5.68
N ASP A 40 11.42 -5.51 5.71
CA ASP A 40 12.51 -4.71 6.24
C ASP A 40 12.26 -4.28 7.70
N MET A 41 11.03 -3.84 8.00
CA MET A 41 10.65 -3.44 9.36
C MET A 41 9.53 -4.27 10.00
N PHE A 42 8.66 -4.89 9.21
CA PHE A 42 7.43 -5.50 9.71
C PHE A 42 7.39 -7.01 9.51
N LEU A 43 6.97 -7.71 10.56
CA LEU A 43 6.51 -9.10 10.54
C LEU A 43 5.12 -9.14 11.16
N THR A 44 4.14 -9.63 10.42
CA THR A 44 2.77 -9.85 10.90
C THR A 44 2.55 -11.34 11.11
N VAL A 45 1.88 -11.73 12.19
CA VAL A 45 1.47 -13.12 12.44
C VAL A 45 -0.06 -13.13 12.50
N ASP A 46 -0.69 -13.97 11.68
CA ASP A 46 -2.13 -14.15 11.69
C ASP A 46 -2.60 -15.12 12.81
N PRO A 47 -3.92 -15.28 13.03
CA PRO A 47 -4.44 -16.20 14.05
C PRO A 47 -4.03 -17.67 13.85
N GLU A 48 -3.77 -18.09 12.62
CA GLU A 48 -3.31 -19.43 12.29
C GLU A 48 -1.81 -19.64 12.61
N GLY A 49 -1.07 -18.54 12.79
CA GLY A 49 0.36 -18.51 13.09
C GLY A 49 1.25 -18.28 11.86
N LEU A 50 0.70 -17.99 10.69
CA LEU A 50 1.47 -17.70 9.49
C LEU A 50 2.11 -16.32 9.59
N ALA A 51 3.42 -16.27 9.39
CA ALA A 51 4.19 -15.04 9.41
C ALA A 51 4.30 -14.42 8.00
N GLN A 52 4.05 -13.12 7.92
CA GLN A 52 3.95 -12.38 6.67
C GLN A 52 4.84 -11.12 6.70
N PRO A 53 5.51 -10.76 5.59
CA PRO A 53 6.34 -9.57 5.49
C PRO A 53 5.54 -8.26 5.40
N CYS A 54 4.24 -8.35 5.09
CA CYS A 54 3.28 -7.26 5.23
C CYS A 54 1.86 -7.83 5.41
N HIS A 55 0.93 -7.01 5.91
CA HIS A 55 -0.45 -7.43 6.18
C HIS A 55 -1.21 -7.95 4.94
N SER A 56 -0.87 -7.44 3.75
CA SER A 56 -1.51 -7.82 2.49
C SER A 56 -0.72 -8.83 1.65
N ALA A 57 0.39 -9.39 2.18
CA ALA A 57 1.29 -10.24 1.41
C ALA A 57 0.58 -11.48 0.82
N LYS A 58 -0.44 -12.00 1.50
CA LYS A 58 -1.26 -13.15 1.03
C LYS A 58 -2.03 -12.90 -0.26
N LEU A 59 -2.16 -11.65 -0.71
CA LEU A 59 -2.77 -11.36 -2.00
C LEU A 59 -1.90 -11.80 -3.17
N ILE A 60 -0.58 -11.86 -2.98
CA ILE A 60 0.36 -12.28 -4.01
C ILE A 60 0.34 -13.82 -4.05
N PRO A 61 -0.01 -14.42 -5.21
CA PRO A 61 0.00 -15.87 -5.37
C PRO A 61 1.43 -16.40 -5.26
N ASP A 62 1.55 -17.71 -5.04
CA ASP A 62 2.83 -18.43 -5.04
C ASP A 62 3.82 -18.06 -3.91
N LEU A 63 3.41 -17.23 -2.95
CA LEU A 63 4.14 -17.03 -1.70
C LEU A 63 3.73 -18.08 -0.65
N VAL A 64 4.71 -18.86 -0.21
CA VAL A 64 4.54 -19.81 0.90
C VAL A 64 5.01 -19.16 2.20
N PHE A 65 4.07 -18.91 3.11
CA PHE A 65 4.35 -18.27 4.40
C PHE A 65 4.72 -19.31 5.47
N PRO A 66 5.80 -19.10 6.23
CA PRO A 66 6.17 -20.00 7.32
C PRO A 66 5.25 -19.80 8.53
N ASN A 67 5.08 -20.84 9.35
CA ASN A 67 4.29 -20.79 10.59
C ASN A 67 5.20 -20.66 11.82
N VAL A 68 4.89 -19.73 12.72
CA VAL A 68 5.65 -19.51 13.97
C VAL A 68 5.53 -20.66 14.97
N LYS A 69 4.56 -21.55 14.79
CA LYS A 69 4.40 -22.79 15.57
C LYS A 69 5.43 -23.85 15.17
N GLU A 70 6.02 -23.72 13.99
CA GLU A 70 6.94 -24.70 13.39
C GLU A 70 8.37 -24.18 13.29
N GLN A 71 8.55 -22.87 13.08
CA GLN A 71 9.86 -22.24 12.87
C GLN A 71 10.03 -21.04 13.80
N GLY A 72 11.26 -20.83 14.29
CA GLY A 72 11.58 -19.67 15.12
C GLY A 72 11.54 -18.36 14.32
N ILE A 73 11.06 -17.28 14.95
CA ILE A 73 10.90 -15.95 14.31
C ILE A 73 12.18 -15.47 13.63
N ARG A 74 13.36 -15.73 14.22
CA ARG A 74 14.65 -15.37 13.62
C ARG A 74 14.83 -16.03 12.25
N SER A 75 14.59 -17.34 12.15
CA SER A 75 14.76 -18.06 10.89
C SER A 75 13.69 -17.65 9.87
N ILE A 76 12.45 -17.46 10.31
CA ILE A 76 11.39 -16.87 9.49
C ILE A 76 11.84 -15.54 8.88
N TRP A 77 12.39 -14.64 9.70
CA TRP A 77 12.78 -13.31 9.27
C TRP A 77 13.96 -13.31 8.29
N TYR A 78 15.02 -14.05 8.60
CA TYR A 78 16.27 -14.00 7.83
C TYR A 78 16.31 -15.00 6.68
N ASP A 79 15.70 -16.18 6.83
CA ASP A 79 15.93 -17.31 5.93
C ASP A 79 14.71 -17.63 5.06
N SER A 80 13.50 -17.19 5.43
CA SER A 80 12.30 -17.63 4.70
C SER A 80 12.25 -17.03 3.28
N PRO A 81 11.81 -17.83 2.28
CA PRO A 81 11.64 -17.33 0.91
C PRO A 81 10.63 -16.18 0.81
N ALA A 82 9.53 -16.22 1.57
CA ALA A 82 8.51 -15.18 1.52
C ALA A 82 9.04 -13.80 1.97
N PHE A 83 9.87 -13.75 3.02
CA PHE A 83 10.47 -12.49 3.48
C PHE A 83 11.58 -12.01 2.54
N ASN A 84 12.31 -12.91 1.90
CA ASN A 84 13.40 -12.55 1.00
C ASN A 84 12.98 -12.32 -0.46
N ARG A 85 11.76 -12.70 -0.88
CA ARG A 85 11.29 -12.58 -2.28
C ARG A 85 11.50 -11.19 -2.87
N TYR A 86 11.16 -10.16 -2.11
CA TYR A 86 11.24 -8.74 -2.50
C TYR A 86 12.16 -7.91 -1.60
N ARG A 87 13.02 -8.57 -0.82
CA ARG A 87 14.00 -7.87 0.03
C ARG A 87 15.20 -7.45 -0.81
N GLY A 88 15.71 -6.25 -0.57
CA GLY A 88 16.77 -5.66 -1.38
C GLY A 88 16.30 -5.28 -2.79
N PHE A 89 17.21 -5.28 -3.76
CA PHE A 89 16.98 -4.68 -5.09
C PHE A 89 17.15 -5.65 -6.26
N SER A 90 17.65 -6.87 -6.04
CA SER A 90 18.01 -7.81 -7.11
C SER A 90 16.81 -8.39 -7.86
N TRP A 91 15.61 -8.32 -7.28
CA TRP A 91 14.36 -8.79 -7.90
C TRP A 91 13.73 -7.75 -8.83
N MET A 92 14.16 -6.49 -8.74
CA MET A 92 13.50 -5.38 -9.43
C MET A 92 13.62 -5.52 -10.95
N LYS A 93 12.52 -5.28 -11.65
CA LYS A 93 12.48 -5.12 -13.11
C LYS A 93 12.67 -3.64 -13.47
N GLU A 94 12.91 -3.35 -14.74
CA GLU A 94 12.86 -1.97 -15.25
C GLU A 94 11.44 -1.37 -15.07
N PRO A 95 11.32 -0.07 -14.76
CA PRO A 95 12.41 0.92 -14.65
C PRO A 95 13.15 0.90 -13.30
N CYS A 96 12.66 0.16 -12.30
CA CYS A 96 13.18 0.21 -10.93
C CYS A 96 14.61 -0.31 -10.81
N ALA A 97 14.98 -1.32 -11.62
CA ALA A 97 16.31 -1.92 -11.59
C ALA A 97 17.43 -0.89 -11.81
N SER A 98 17.25 0.03 -12.76
CA SER A 98 18.19 1.10 -13.10
C SER A 98 17.86 2.46 -12.45
N CYS A 99 16.76 2.57 -11.71
CA CYS A 99 16.30 3.82 -11.11
C CYS A 99 17.21 4.30 -9.97
N ASP A 100 17.47 5.60 -9.92
CA ASP A 100 18.21 6.30 -8.87
C ASP A 100 17.42 6.46 -7.56
N GLU A 101 16.10 6.24 -7.60
CA GLU A 101 15.18 6.40 -6.47
C GLU A 101 14.87 5.07 -5.76
N LYS A 102 15.35 3.93 -6.27
CA LYS A 102 14.96 2.59 -5.77
C LYS A 102 15.29 2.34 -4.30
N GLU A 103 16.30 3.02 -3.75
CA GLU A 103 16.67 2.92 -2.33
C GLU A 103 15.79 3.79 -1.42
N LYS A 104 14.99 4.70 -1.99
CA LYS A 104 14.08 5.59 -1.26
C LYS A 104 12.69 4.98 -1.12
N ASP A 105 12.18 4.39 -2.20
CA ASP A 105 10.81 3.88 -2.28
C ASP A 105 10.70 2.35 -2.35
N PHE A 106 11.81 1.65 -2.56
CA PHE A 106 11.88 0.19 -2.72
C PHE A 106 10.97 -0.33 -3.85
N GLY A 107 10.75 0.50 -4.88
CA GLY A 107 9.86 0.21 -6.00
C GLY A 107 8.37 0.41 -5.68
N GLY A 108 8.01 0.81 -4.47
CA GLY A 108 6.63 0.96 -3.99
C GLY A 108 5.99 -0.34 -3.49
N CYS A 109 4.65 -0.37 -3.42
CA CYS A 109 3.91 -1.48 -2.81
C CYS A 109 3.76 -2.68 -3.76
N ARG A 110 4.27 -3.86 -3.36
CA ARG A 110 4.18 -5.11 -4.15
C ARG A 110 2.75 -5.61 -4.29
N CYS A 111 1.96 -5.50 -3.22
CA CYS A 111 0.56 -5.94 -3.23
C CYS A 111 -0.29 -5.07 -4.15
N GLN A 112 -0.04 -3.77 -4.18
CA GLN A 112 -0.71 -2.84 -5.09
C GLN A 112 -0.29 -3.09 -6.54
N ALA A 113 1.01 -3.27 -6.81
CA ALA A 113 1.49 -3.63 -8.13
C ALA A 113 0.78 -4.90 -8.65
N TYR A 114 0.68 -5.93 -7.82
CA TYR A 114 -0.05 -7.15 -8.17
C TYR A 114 -1.55 -6.89 -8.41
N LEU A 115 -2.25 -6.22 -7.50
CA LEU A 115 -3.70 -6.01 -7.62
C LEU A 115 -4.08 -5.20 -8.87
N LEU A 116 -3.24 -4.25 -9.28
CA LEU A 116 -3.52 -3.38 -10.42
C LEU A 116 -3.04 -3.97 -11.74
N THR A 117 -1.91 -4.71 -11.73
CA THR A 117 -1.23 -5.12 -12.97
C THR A 117 -1.22 -6.62 -13.20
N GLY A 118 -1.53 -7.42 -12.17
CA GLY A 118 -1.35 -8.87 -12.16
C GLY A 118 0.10 -9.33 -11.94
N ASP A 119 1.07 -8.42 -11.85
CA ASP A 119 2.49 -8.73 -11.63
C ASP A 119 3.02 -8.01 -10.38
N ALA A 120 3.39 -8.77 -9.35
CA ALA A 120 3.97 -8.24 -8.11
C ALA A 120 5.40 -7.70 -8.30
N ASP A 121 6.09 -8.13 -9.36
CA ASP A 121 7.46 -7.71 -9.69
C ASP A 121 7.46 -6.41 -10.51
N ALA A 122 6.29 -5.95 -10.99
CA ALA A 122 6.16 -4.70 -11.73
C ALA A 122 6.40 -3.47 -10.84
N ALA A 123 6.86 -2.37 -11.44
CA ALA A 123 6.93 -1.08 -10.75
C ALA A 123 5.54 -0.65 -10.27
N ASP A 124 5.45 -0.11 -9.05
CA ASP A 124 4.18 0.38 -8.51
C ASP A 124 3.53 1.38 -9.49
N PRO A 125 2.29 1.14 -9.97
CA PRO A 125 1.61 2.02 -10.92
C PRO A 125 1.44 3.47 -10.47
N VAL A 126 1.55 3.77 -9.17
CA VAL A 126 1.59 5.16 -8.68
C VAL A 126 2.79 5.92 -9.23
N CYS A 127 3.92 5.25 -9.44
CA CYS A 127 5.11 5.89 -10.01
C CYS A 127 4.86 6.33 -11.46
N ASP A 128 5.10 7.59 -11.78
CA ASP A 128 4.96 8.09 -13.16
C ASP A 128 5.94 7.45 -14.17
N LYS A 129 7.00 6.80 -13.68
CA LYS A 129 7.94 6.03 -14.51
C LYS A 129 7.40 4.63 -14.85
N SER A 130 6.36 4.15 -14.16
CA SER A 130 5.79 2.82 -14.40
C SER A 130 5.09 2.77 -15.76
N SER A 131 5.31 1.69 -16.53
CA SER A 131 4.58 1.46 -17.79
C SER A 131 3.07 1.31 -17.56
N ASN A 132 2.66 0.97 -16.34
CA ASN A 132 1.27 0.77 -15.96
C ASN A 132 0.64 2.01 -15.28
N HIS A 133 1.33 3.17 -15.29
CA HIS A 133 0.84 4.39 -14.65
C HIS A 133 -0.52 4.87 -15.20
N GLY A 134 -0.83 4.55 -16.46
CA GLY A 134 -2.13 4.84 -17.06
C GLY A 134 -3.32 4.27 -16.27
N LEU A 135 -3.16 3.11 -15.61
CA LEU A 135 -4.22 2.49 -14.80
C LEU A 135 -4.66 3.40 -13.63
N ILE A 136 -3.71 4.12 -13.02
CA ILE A 136 -4.00 5.07 -11.94
C ILE A 136 -4.74 6.29 -12.50
N GLN A 137 -4.29 6.81 -13.64
CA GLN A 137 -4.91 7.96 -14.27
C GLN A 137 -6.35 7.67 -14.70
N GLU A 138 -6.60 6.48 -15.24
CA GLU A 138 -7.94 6.00 -15.59
C GLU A 138 -8.83 5.85 -14.35
N ALA A 139 -8.31 5.24 -13.27
CA ALA A 139 -9.05 5.09 -12.02
C ALA A 139 -9.44 6.44 -11.40
N ILE A 140 -8.52 7.41 -11.39
CA ILE A 140 -8.78 8.78 -10.90
C ILE A 140 -9.82 9.47 -11.77
N THR A 141 -9.70 9.35 -13.10
CA THR A 141 -10.66 9.94 -14.04
C THR A 141 -12.06 9.37 -13.83
N CYS A 142 -12.18 8.05 -13.72
CA CYS A 142 -13.43 7.35 -13.46
C CYS A 142 -14.05 7.77 -12.12
N ALA A 143 -13.23 7.84 -11.06
CA ALA A 143 -13.69 8.31 -9.75
C ALA A 143 -14.18 9.77 -9.76
N GLY A 144 -13.54 10.65 -10.54
CA GLY A 144 -13.99 12.03 -10.74
C GLY A 144 -15.30 12.16 -11.51
N GLN A 145 -15.60 11.19 -12.38
CA GLN A 145 -16.86 11.14 -13.14
C GLN A 145 -18.01 10.49 -12.38
N ALA A 146 -17.72 9.70 -11.34
CA ALA A 146 -18.70 9.05 -10.46
C ALA A 146 -19.47 10.09 -9.61
N SER A 147 -20.35 10.83 -10.27
CA SER A 147 -21.27 11.80 -9.67
C SER A 147 -22.55 11.08 -9.20
N GLY A 148 -22.39 10.04 -8.39
CA GLY A 148 -23.51 9.34 -7.77
C GLY A 148 -23.84 9.96 -6.42
N SER A 149 -24.86 10.81 -6.36
CA SER A 149 -25.37 11.44 -5.14
C SER A 149 -26.13 10.47 -4.22
N SER A 150 -25.63 9.25 -4.03
CA SER A 150 -26.18 8.40 -2.98
C SER A 150 -25.78 9.00 -1.64
N GLN A 151 -26.77 9.18 -0.76
CA GLN A 151 -26.54 9.69 0.58
C GLN A 151 -25.50 8.79 1.28
N ILE A 152 -24.31 9.33 1.56
CA ILE A 152 -23.26 8.58 2.25
C ILE A 152 -23.73 8.32 3.68
N PHE A 153 -24.19 7.10 3.96
CA PHE A 153 -24.47 6.66 5.33
C PHE A 153 -23.17 6.28 6.00
N LEU A 154 -22.64 7.18 6.84
CA LEU A 154 -21.49 6.86 7.69
C LEU A 154 -21.87 5.72 8.64
N ARG A 155 -21.14 4.60 8.53
CA ARG A 155 -21.33 3.44 9.39
C ARG A 155 -20.95 3.82 10.82
N ASN A 156 -21.97 3.90 11.68
CA ASN A 156 -21.83 4.16 13.11
C ASN A 156 -22.84 3.29 13.88
N ARG A 157 -22.78 3.30 15.22
CA ARG A 157 -23.66 2.48 16.07
C ARG A 157 -25.16 2.71 15.84
N PHE A 158 -25.56 3.85 15.28
CA PHE A 158 -26.96 4.23 15.06
C PHE A 158 -27.46 3.88 13.65
N ASN A 159 -26.55 3.70 12.69
CA ASN A 159 -26.87 3.50 11.28
C ASN A 159 -26.37 2.14 10.74
N SER A 160 -25.88 1.26 11.62
CA SER A 160 -25.29 -0.04 11.24
C SER A 160 -26.28 -0.98 10.53
N GLU A 161 -27.57 -0.87 10.80
CA GLU A 161 -28.61 -1.69 10.16
C GLU A 161 -29.09 -1.13 8.82
N LYS A 162 -28.76 0.14 8.51
CA LYS A 162 -29.19 0.84 7.28
C LYS A 162 -28.18 0.73 6.14
N THR A 163 -27.08 0.01 6.35
CA THR A 163 -25.94 -0.10 5.43
C THR A 163 -25.77 -1.53 4.89
N VAL A 164 -26.85 -2.34 4.90
CA VAL A 164 -26.92 -3.69 4.30
C VAL A 164 -27.56 -3.60 2.92
#